data_AF-A0A2N6IBL3-F1
#
_entry.id   AF-A0A2N6IBL3-F1
#
_cell.length_a   1.000
_cell.length_b   1.000
_cell.length_c   1.000
_cell.angle_alpha   90.00
_cell.angle_beta   90.00
_cell.angle_gamma   90.00
#
_symmetry.space_group_name_H-M   'P 1'
#
loop_
_entity.id
_entity.type
_entity.pdbx_description
1 polymer ?
#
loop_
_entity_poly.entity_id
_entity_poly.type
_entity_poly.pdbx_seq_one_letter_code
_entity_poly.pdbx_strand_id
1 'polypeptide(L)'
;MITAAIRTVRPIFRFTVSRDEEHVNLIIEDGGRLFDLGERIHHYALLILVRQHMQDVRGGLDSGSCGWIDCTDLAKMLGLDLCHLNVQIFRLRRQILASGLPPAQGLSFIERRRGQLRAVAMSVAILQGVGAEFEELSSPMHL
;
A
#
# COMPACT_ATOMS: atom_id res chain seq x y z
N MET A 1 1.72 -10.36 36.51
CA MET A 1 1.75 -10.87 35.13
C MET A 1 1.71 -9.66 34.20
N ILE A 2 2.83 -9.34 33.56
CA ILE A 2 2.95 -8.17 32.69
C ILE A 2 2.40 -8.60 31.32
N THR A 3 1.22 -8.13 30.95
CA THR A 3 0.72 -8.21 29.57
C THR A 3 1.67 -7.39 28.71
N ALA A 4 2.62 -8.03 28.05
CA ALA A 4 3.43 -7.38 27.04
C ALA A 4 2.48 -6.90 25.94
N ALA A 5 2.34 -5.58 25.79
CA ALA A 5 1.70 -5.01 24.62
C ALA A 5 2.44 -5.53 23.39
N ILE A 6 1.79 -6.39 22.60
CA ILE A 6 2.32 -6.86 21.33
C ILE A 6 2.45 -5.60 20.47
N ARG A 7 3.68 -5.08 20.29
CA ARG A 7 3.96 -4.08 19.28
C ARG A 7 3.77 -4.78 17.94
N THR A 8 2.62 -4.61 17.33
CA THR A 8 2.37 -4.99 15.93
C THR A 8 3.18 -4.07 15.04
N VAL A 9 4.45 -4.40 14.83
CA VAL A 9 5.27 -3.76 13.81
C VAL A 9 4.66 -4.11 12.47
N ARG A 10 4.32 -3.09 11.69
CA ARG A 10 3.80 -3.27 10.33
C ARG A 10 4.95 -3.52 9.37
N PRO A 11 4.75 -4.33 8.33
CA PRO A 11 5.73 -4.42 7.26
C PRO A 11 5.92 -3.06 6.59
N ILE A 12 7.16 -2.74 6.23
CA ILE A 12 7.50 -1.52 5.51
C ILE A 12 7.48 -1.82 4.01
N PHE A 13 6.62 -1.13 3.27
CA PHE A 13 6.53 -1.19 1.82
C PHE A 13 7.42 -0.08 1.24
N ARG A 14 8.56 -0.46 0.66
CA ARG A 14 9.50 0.45 0.01
C ARG A 14 9.25 0.48 -1.48
N PHE A 15 8.74 1.61 -1.97
CA PHE A 15 8.57 1.88 -3.38
C PHE A 15 9.80 2.60 -3.91
N THR A 16 10.34 2.13 -5.03
CA THR A 16 11.29 2.91 -5.84
C THR A 16 10.61 3.23 -7.17
N VAL A 17 10.46 4.52 -7.43
CA VAL A 17 9.64 5.06 -8.52
C VAL A 17 10.55 5.81 -9.49
N SER A 18 10.44 5.51 -10.79
CA SER A 18 11.14 6.27 -11.82
C SER A 18 10.62 7.71 -11.90
N ARG A 19 11.39 8.59 -12.55
CA ARG A 19 11.01 10.00 -12.69
C ARG A 19 9.74 10.21 -13.51
N ASP A 20 9.54 9.38 -14.52
CA ASP A 20 8.36 9.33 -15.38
C ASP A 20 7.22 8.48 -14.79
N GLU A 21 7.43 7.87 -13.62
CA GLU A 21 6.51 6.96 -12.93
C GLU A 21 6.11 5.70 -13.74
N GLU A 22 6.77 5.40 -14.85
CA GLU A 22 6.53 4.20 -15.65
C GLU A 22 7.00 2.91 -14.93
N HIS A 23 7.98 3.05 -14.04
CA HIS A 23 8.62 1.94 -13.36
C HIS A 23 8.47 2.06 -11.84
N VAL A 24 7.84 1.04 -11.24
CA VAL A 24 7.63 0.95 -9.78
C VAL A 24 8.15 -0.39 -9.27
N ASN A 25 9.29 -0.34 -8.60
CA ASN A 25 9.84 -1.47 -7.84
C ASN A 25 9.29 -1.46 -6.41
N LEU A 26 9.03 -2.65 -5.85
CA LEU A 26 8.54 -2.82 -4.49
C LEU A 26 9.38 -3.85 -3.74
N ILE A 27 9.91 -3.43 -2.58
CA ILE A 27 10.51 -4.30 -1.57
C ILE A 27 9.66 -4.20 -0.30
N ILE A 28 9.35 -5.34 0.32
CA ILE A 28 8.67 -5.38 1.62
C ILE A 28 9.68 -5.79 2.69
N GLU A 29 9.75 -5.04 3.78
CA GLU A 29 10.56 -5.39 4.95
C GLU A 29 9.67 -5.82 6.11
N ASP A 30 9.91 -7.00 6.67
CA ASP A 30 9.19 -7.50 7.83
C ASP A 30 10.10 -8.35 8.73
N GLY A 31 10.13 -8.04 10.03
CA GLY A 31 10.94 -8.78 11.01
C GLY A 31 12.43 -8.91 10.64
N GLY A 32 13.01 -7.93 9.95
CA GLY A 32 14.40 -7.96 9.47
C GLY A 32 14.63 -8.79 8.20
N ARG A 33 13.57 -9.31 7.57
CA ARG A 33 13.62 -9.98 6.27
C ARG A 33 13.21 -9.02 5.16
N LEU A 34 13.81 -9.20 3.99
CA LEU A 34 13.48 -8.47 2.76
C LEU A 34 12.79 -9.41 1.78
N PHE A 35 11.67 -8.95 1.24
CA PHE A 35 10.90 -9.62 0.19
C PHE A 35 10.91 -8.72 -1.04
N ASP A 36 11.75 -9.04 -2.02
CA ASP A 36 11.84 -8.30 -3.28
C ASP A 36 10.73 -8.76 -4.23
N LEU A 37 9.78 -7.89 -4.53
CA LEU A 37 8.68 -8.14 -5.47
C LEU A 37 9.04 -7.64 -6.89
N GLY A 38 10.22 -7.06 -7.07
CA GLY A 38 10.71 -6.54 -8.33
C GLY A 38 9.88 -5.36 -8.84
N GLU A 39 9.99 -5.10 -10.14
CA GLU A 39 9.25 -4.06 -10.84
C GLU A 39 8.02 -4.63 -11.54
N ARG A 40 6.83 -4.09 -11.26
CA ARG A 40 5.58 -4.54 -11.90
C ARG A 40 4.60 -3.39 -12.05
N ILE A 41 3.86 -3.40 -13.16
CA ILE A 41 2.85 -2.39 -13.48
C ILE A 41 1.73 -2.27 -12.41
N HIS A 42 1.33 -3.37 -11.75
CA HIS A 42 0.32 -3.32 -10.67
C HIS A 42 0.82 -2.66 -9.38
N HIS A 43 2.13 -2.41 -9.22
CA HIS A 43 2.64 -1.69 -8.05
C HIS A 43 2.23 -0.22 -8.08
N TYR A 44 2.08 0.38 -9.27
CA TYR A 44 1.64 1.76 -9.40
C TYR A 44 0.22 1.98 -8.86
N ALA A 45 -0.69 1.01 -9.07
CA ALA A 45 -2.03 1.06 -8.49
C ALA A 45 -2.01 1.09 -6.94
N LEU A 46 -1.09 0.35 -6.32
CA LEU A 46 -0.90 0.40 -4.87
C LEU A 46 -0.31 1.75 -4.42
N LEU A 47 0.66 2.26 -5.16
CA LEU A 47 1.30 3.54 -4.87
C LEU A 47 0.28 4.70 -4.86
N ILE A 48 -0.66 4.72 -5.81
CA ILE A 48 -1.74 5.72 -5.84
C ILE A 48 -2.62 5.64 -4.59
N LEU A 49 -3.01 4.44 -4.17
CA LEU A 49 -3.80 4.25 -2.93
C LEU A 49 -3.06 4.71 -1.68
N VAL A 50 -1.75 4.44 -1.63
CA VAL A 50 -0.87 4.89 -0.56
C VAL A 50 -0.76 6.41 -0.53
N ARG A 51 -0.48 7.05 -1.67
CA ARG A 51 -0.38 8.51 -1.80
C ARG A 51 -1.69 9.20 -1.39
N GLN A 52 -2.84 8.66 -1.79
CA GLN A 52 -4.14 9.20 -1.35
C GLN A 52 -4.28 9.12 0.17
N HIS A 53 -3.92 7.99 0.77
CA HIS A 53 -3.99 7.84 2.22
C HIS A 53 -3.11 8.88 2.94
N MET A 54 -1.88 9.10 2.47
CA MET A 54 -0.97 10.11 3.01
C MET A 54 -1.54 11.51 2.86
N GLN A 55 -2.08 11.83 1.68
CA GLN A 55 -2.71 13.12 1.41
C GLN A 55 -3.88 13.40 2.35
N ASP A 56 -4.76 12.42 2.56
CA ASP A 56 -5.91 12.55 3.46
C ASP A 56 -5.48 12.75 4.92
N VAL A 57 -4.48 11.99 5.37
CA VAL A 57 -3.91 12.14 6.72
C VAL A 57 -3.28 13.52 6.91
N ARG A 58 -2.48 13.99 5.96
CA ARG A 58 -1.89 15.35 5.98
C ARG A 58 -2.98 16.44 5.93
N GLY A 59 -4.10 16.15 5.28
CA GLY A 59 -5.29 17.01 5.26
C GLY A 59 -6.11 16.99 6.55
N GLY A 60 -5.75 16.17 7.54
CA GLY A 60 -6.44 16.08 8.82
C GLY A 60 -7.76 15.31 8.79
N LEU A 61 -7.98 14.46 7.78
CA LEU A 61 -9.15 13.57 7.74
C LEU A 61 -9.07 12.52 8.86
N ASP A 62 -10.24 12.07 9.31
CA ASP A 62 -10.31 10.98 10.27
C ASP A 62 -9.80 9.66 9.65
N SER A 63 -9.20 8.81 10.48
CA SER A 63 -8.57 7.57 10.02
C SER A 63 -9.52 6.58 9.34
N GLY A 64 -10.84 6.67 9.58
CA GLY A 64 -11.86 5.86 8.92
C GLY A 64 -12.15 6.32 7.50
N SER A 65 -11.97 7.61 7.24
CA SER A 65 -12.19 8.28 5.95
C SER A 65 -10.95 8.36 5.07
N CYS A 66 -9.74 8.22 5.62
CA CYS A 66 -8.50 8.29 4.83
C CYS A 66 -8.32 7.12 3.84
N GLY A 67 -7.81 7.48 2.66
CA GLY A 67 -7.25 6.61 1.63
C GLY A 67 -8.25 5.99 0.66
N TRP A 68 -9.52 6.34 0.75
CA TRP A 68 -10.57 5.74 -0.09
C TRP A 68 -10.65 6.41 -1.47
N ILE A 69 -10.46 5.62 -2.52
CA ILE A 69 -10.62 6.05 -3.92
C ILE A 69 -11.71 5.21 -4.58
N ASP A 70 -12.63 5.84 -5.31
CA ASP A 70 -13.60 5.10 -6.15
C ASP A 70 -12.87 4.32 -7.26
N CYS A 71 -13.26 3.06 -7.49
CA CYS A 71 -12.62 2.23 -8.51
C CYS A 71 -12.70 2.85 -9.91
N THR A 72 -13.76 3.58 -10.23
CA THR A 72 -13.93 4.25 -11.52
C THR A 72 -12.92 5.37 -11.68
N ASP A 73 -12.69 6.13 -10.62
CA ASP A 73 -11.74 7.23 -10.63
C ASP A 73 -10.29 6.74 -10.59
N LEU A 74 -10.01 5.70 -9.80
CA LEU A 74 -8.72 5.01 -9.81
C LEU A 74 -8.40 4.45 -11.20
N ALA A 75 -9.38 3.82 -11.87
CA ALA A 75 -9.20 3.32 -13.23
C ALA A 75 -8.86 4.46 -14.21
N LYS A 76 -9.59 5.59 -14.15
CA LYS A 76 -9.30 6.77 -14.97
C LYS A 76 -7.90 7.33 -14.70
N MET A 77 -7.49 7.47 -13.45
CA MET A 77 -6.15 7.97 -13.06
C MET A 77 -5.03 7.09 -13.64
N LEU A 78 -5.28 5.79 -13.75
CA LEU A 78 -4.34 4.82 -14.30
C LEU A 78 -4.44 4.67 -15.83
N GLY A 79 -5.37 5.36 -16.50
CA GLY A 79 -5.64 5.15 -17.93
C GLY A 79 -6.18 3.76 -18.26
N LEU A 80 -6.86 3.11 -17.31
CA LEU A 80 -7.39 1.75 -17.41
C LEU A 80 -8.92 1.75 -17.43
N ASP A 81 -9.50 0.63 -17.85
CA ASP A 81 -10.89 0.30 -17.50
C ASP A 81 -10.97 -0.46 -16.15
N LEU A 82 -12.20 -0.64 -15.66
CA LEU A 82 -12.47 -1.35 -14.41
C LEU A 82 -12.03 -2.82 -14.42
N CYS A 83 -12.09 -3.49 -15.58
CA CYS A 83 -11.68 -4.88 -15.70
C CYS A 83 -10.17 -5.00 -15.49
N HIS A 84 -9.40 -4.17 -16.20
CA HIS A 84 -7.95 -4.08 -16.07
C HIS A 84 -7.52 -3.70 -14.66
N LEU A 85 -8.18 -2.72 -14.03
CA LEU A 85 -7.93 -2.38 -12.63
C LEU A 85 -8.10 -3.60 -11.71
N ASN A 86 -9.22 -4.33 -11.83
CA ASN A 86 -9.46 -5.52 -11.01
C ASN A 86 -8.38 -6.59 -11.23
N VAL A 87 -7.90 -6.78 -12.47
CA VAL A 87 -6.79 -7.68 -12.77
C VAL A 87 -5.50 -7.23 -12.08
N GLN A 88 -5.16 -5.93 -12.10
CA GLN A 88 -3.98 -5.41 -11.42
C GLN A 88 -4.06 -5.66 -9.90
N ILE A 89 -5.21 -5.36 -9.28
CA ILE A 89 -5.43 -5.59 -7.83
C ILE A 89 -5.33 -7.08 -7.48
N PHE A 90 -5.87 -7.96 -8.32
CA PHE A 90 -5.75 -9.40 -8.14
C PHE A 90 -4.29 -9.89 -8.24
N ARG A 91 -3.55 -9.44 -9.26
CA ARG A 91 -2.13 -9.79 -9.46
C ARG A 91 -1.27 -9.34 -8.29
N LEU A 92 -1.50 -8.12 -7.79
CA LEU A 92 -0.83 -7.58 -6.62
C LEU A 92 -1.05 -8.45 -5.38
N ARG A 93 -2.31 -8.78 -5.06
CA ARG A 93 -2.64 -9.65 -3.92
C ARG A 93 -1.97 -11.02 -4.04
N ARG A 94 -2.02 -11.61 -5.23
CA ARG A 94 -1.39 -12.91 -5.50
C ARG A 94 0.13 -12.85 -5.36
N GLN A 95 0.78 -11.77 -5.81
CA GLN A 95 2.22 -11.62 -5.69
C GLN A 95 2.65 -11.45 -4.23
N ILE A 96 1.95 -10.62 -3.45
CA ILE A 96 2.24 -10.47 -2.02
C ILE A 96 2.09 -11.83 -1.31
N LEU A 97 1.03 -12.58 -1.59
CA LEU A 97 0.84 -13.92 -1.03
C LEU A 97 1.96 -14.89 -1.43
N ALA A 98 2.43 -14.80 -2.69
CA ALA A 98 3.50 -15.66 -3.21
C ALA A 98 4.90 -15.25 -2.75
N SER A 99 5.09 -14.04 -2.21
CA SER A 99 6.40 -13.53 -1.78
C SER A 99 6.99 -14.29 -0.58
N GLY A 100 6.18 -15.04 0.16
CA GLY A 100 6.59 -15.68 1.40
C GLY A 100 6.60 -14.71 2.60
N LEU A 101 6.13 -13.47 2.41
CA LEU A 101 5.79 -12.57 3.51
C LEU A 101 4.85 -13.33 4.48
N PRO A 102 5.19 -13.43 5.77
CA PRO A 102 4.31 -14.07 6.73
C PRO A 102 2.93 -13.43 6.63
N PRO A 103 1.84 -14.21 6.68
CA PRO A 103 0.52 -13.62 6.76
C PRO A 103 0.54 -12.69 7.97
N ALA A 104 0.48 -11.38 7.71
CA ALA A 104 0.51 -10.36 8.75
C ALA A 104 -0.80 -10.47 9.53
N GLN A 105 -0.94 -11.48 10.39
CA GLN A 105 -2.10 -11.72 11.24
C GLN A 105 -3.47 -11.64 10.51
N GLY A 106 -3.55 -12.07 9.23
CA GLY A 106 -4.78 -11.98 8.44
C GLY A 106 -5.12 -10.60 7.88
N LEU A 107 -4.18 -9.65 7.94
CA LEU A 107 -4.34 -8.29 7.41
C LEU A 107 -4.27 -8.32 5.87
N SER A 108 -5.35 -7.87 5.23
CA SER A 108 -5.33 -7.53 3.82
C SER A 108 -4.71 -6.14 3.67
N PHE A 109 -3.65 -5.99 2.89
CA PHE A 109 -3.04 -4.69 2.61
C PHE A 109 -3.93 -3.76 1.76
N ILE A 110 -5.02 -4.31 1.20
CA ILE A 110 -6.01 -3.57 0.42
C ILE A 110 -7.40 -3.88 0.93
N GLU A 111 -8.10 -2.86 1.40
CA GLU A 111 -9.52 -2.93 1.74
C GLU A 111 -10.39 -2.53 0.56
N ARG A 112 -11.61 -3.05 0.54
CA ARG A 112 -12.64 -2.70 -0.46
C ARG A 112 -13.96 -2.46 0.24
N ARG A 113 -14.63 -1.34 -0.07
CA ARG A 113 -16.00 -1.06 0.39
C ARG A 113 -16.77 -0.34 -0.71
N ARG A 114 -18.03 -0.74 -0.99
CA ARG A 114 -18.95 0.00 -1.89
C ARG A 114 -18.31 0.53 -3.19
N GLY A 115 -17.48 -0.26 -3.85
CA GLY A 115 -16.81 0.16 -5.09
C GLY A 115 -15.55 1.01 -4.92
N GLN A 116 -15.09 1.24 -3.69
CA GLN A 116 -13.87 1.97 -3.36
C GLN A 116 -12.77 1.04 -2.87
N LEU A 117 -11.52 1.46 -3.01
CA LEU A 117 -10.32 0.78 -2.53
C LEU A 117 -9.49 1.71 -1.65
N ARG A 118 -8.73 1.13 -0.72
CA ARG A 118 -7.66 1.84 0.00
C ARG A 118 -6.52 0.91 0.40
N ALA A 119 -5.33 1.48 0.60
CA ALA A 119 -4.20 0.80 1.22
C ALA A 119 -4.32 0.85 2.75
N VAL A 120 -3.99 -0.26 3.44
CA VAL A 120 -4.00 -0.35 4.91
C VAL A 120 -2.89 -1.26 5.43
N ALA A 121 -2.68 -1.23 6.76
CA ALA A 121 -1.85 -2.21 7.48
C ALA A 121 -0.38 -2.30 7.03
N MET A 122 0.16 -1.23 6.46
CA MET A 122 1.57 -1.12 6.04
C MET A 122 2.17 0.19 6.54
N SER A 123 3.48 0.19 6.77
CA SER A 123 4.28 1.42 6.81
C SER A 123 4.88 1.65 5.42
N VAL A 124 5.22 2.88 5.05
CA VAL A 124 5.60 3.21 3.66
C VAL A 124 6.92 3.98 3.59
N ALA A 125 7.68 3.73 2.53
CA ALA A 125 8.77 4.60 2.09
C ALA A 125 8.68 4.75 0.57
N ILE A 126 8.76 5.96 0.04
CA ILE A 126 8.65 6.24 -1.39
C ILE A 126 9.90 6.97 -1.85
N LEU A 127 10.75 6.27 -2.60
CA LEU A 127 11.95 6.83 -3.21
C LEU A 127 11.62 7.18 -4.66
N GLN A 128 11.80 8.45 -5.06
CA GLN A 128 11.57 8.90 -6.43
C GLN A 128 12.89 9.38 -7.05
N GLY A 129 13.40 8.62 -8.02
CA GLY A 129 14.72 8.89 -8.60
C GLY A 129 15.87 8.85 -7.57
N VAL A 130 16.78 9.84 -7.61
CA VAL A 130 17.95 9.98 -6.70
C VAL A 130 17.56 10.67 -5.37
N GLY A 131 16.26 10.88 -5.11
CA GLY A 131 15.74 11.51 -3.89
C GLY A 131 14.85 10.55 -3.08
N ALA A 132 15.05 10.51 -1.77
CA ALA A 132 14.32 9.62 -0.86
C ALA A 132 13.28 10.40 -0.03
N GLU A 133 11.99 10.07 -0.15
CA GLU A 133 10.93 10.55 0.76
C GLU A 133 10.43 9.37 1.65
N PHE A 134 10.30 9.57 2.96
CA PHE A 134 9.87 8.54 3.92
C PHE A 134 8.62 9.01 4.66
N GLU A 135 7.56 8.18 4.75
CA GLU A 135 6.36 8.49 5.54
C GLU A 135 5.65 7.23 6.04
N GLU A 136 5.49 7.13 7.36
CA GLU A 136 4.81 6.01 8.01
C GLU A 136 3.28 6.19 7.95
N LEU A 137 2.55 5.26 7.32
CA LEU A 137 1.08 5.31 7.31
C LEU A 137 0.52 4.92 8.70
N SER A 138 0.14 5.92 9.47
CA SER A 138 -0.56 5.75 10.74
C SER A 138 -1.98 5.16 10.53
N SER A 139 -2.34 4.13 11.30
CA SER A 139 -3.71 3.57 11.35
C SER A 139 -4.54 4.15 12.50
N PRO A 140 -5.88 3.93 12.47
CA PRO A 140 -6.74 4.24 13.59
C PRO A 140 -6.26 3.47 14.83
N MET A 141 -6.07 4.19 15.94
CA MET A 141 -6.02 3.55 17.25
C MET A 141 -7.37 2.85 17.46
N HIS A 142 -7.32 1.53 17.70
CA HIS A 142 -8.45 0.84 18.31
C HIS A 142 -8.70 1.46 19.69
N LEU A 143 -9.84 2.14 19.83
CA LEU A 143 -10.52 2.28 21.13
C LEU A 143 -11.20 0.95 21.48
#